data_AF-A0AAV4RNE8-F1
#
_entry.id   AF-A0AAV4RNE8-F1
#
_cell.length_a   1.000
_cell.length_b   1.000
_cell.length_c   1.000
_cell.angle_alpha   90.00
_cell.angle_beta   90.00
_cell.angle_gamma   90.00
#
_symmetry.space_group_name_H-M   'P 1'
#
loop_
_entity.id
_entity.type
_entity.pdbx_description
1 polymer ?
#
loop_
_entity_poly.entity_id
_entity_poly.type
_entity_poly.pdbx_seq_one_letter_code
_entity_poly.pdbx_strand_id
1 'polypeptide(L)'
;METLQAYYNVVFVDSSGFFNLCYYVTKETFTMKGLNNRILLFDIIKSSVSPWSVNEAPPNPNSGEVIIGFLLDPDSPFSNIEMGPLADDQEAAKEFRKFWGDRSELRRFQDGTIREAVVWPAKTYAERRKVHIKADPNHFVINGTEIDCVLSVPETVLSPDFPSYGTGEEAHLAVMKSFNSLSNELPIVTLESSGKWPDDLEAIKMVKAEFHLEIARLVNSQLSLMTVPFVTHTDIFKDGFVFRIEVACHKEIFLLKQVKTSVGTLKIQDNAESRNLELSTEILPKLNSILHGLHQQHNSFGIACRLAKRWISAQLKHGFMLDIAVELLIASLYIHPEPYSCTCSPQVAFIRFLTLFVNHDWTTTPLIVNLNNELTKEDIDEIYTTFTSQRSTLPPMVIPNPLDRRGSLWTKNKPPALILKRIKILAAASLKTLDGILSRAQISDIKAIFRPPLESYDVIIHLKRNEVPTLRCAVDVYTTDKLPVFKPYKYESDELYPIIEYDPVQKYLEELRENFGEFAFFLYDVYGGDFIAVVWKQSAFTPKEFKPSSVSYRKLSENGNLVPDIESILEDFKILGSGIIKKVVKKAENWQIP
;
A
#
# COMPACT_ATOMS: atom_id res chain seq x y z
N MET A 1 29.17 -12.43 37.06
CA MET A 1 27.70 -12.26 36.96
C MET A 1 27.22 -10.84 37.31
N GLU A 2 28.07 -9.87 37.68
CA GLU A 2 27.59 -8.50 37.98
C GLU A 2 28.37 -7.34 37.29
N THR A 3 29.36 -7.62 36.44
CA THR A 3 30.26 -6.56 35.91
C THR A 3 30.37 -6.49 34.39
N LEU A 4 29.36 -6.95 33.65
CA LEU A 4 29.33 -6.89 32.17
C LEU A 4 28.12 -6.17 31.57
N GLN A 5 27.12 -5.82 32.38
CA GLN A 5 25.92 -5.06 31.97
C GLN A 5 26.17 -3.56 31.75
N ALA A 6 27.40 -3.06 31.90
CA ALA A 6 27.68 -1.63 32.04
C ALA A 6 28.37 -0.97 30.83
N TYR A 7 28.61 -1.67 29.71
CA TYR A 7 29.66 -1.22 28.77
C TYR A 7 29.28 -1.05 27.29
N TYR A 8 28.05 -1.36 26.83
CA TYR A 8 27.71 -1.27 25.40
C TYR A 8 26.30 -0.76 25.11
N ASN A 9 26.17 0.04 24.04
CA ASN A 9 24.89 0.34 23.41
C ASN A 9 24.60 -0.71 22.33
N VAL A 10 23.46 -1.38 22.41
CA VAL A 10 22.99 -2.36 21.43
C VAL A 10 21.96 -1.70 20.50
N VAL A 11 22.01 -2.00 19.21
CA VAL A 11 21.14 -1.42 18.17
C VAL A 11 20.42 -2.55 17.46
N PHE A 12 19.14 -2.76 17.71
CA PHE A 12 18.36 -3.76 16.99
C PHE A 12 18.01 -3.28 15.57
N VAL A 13 18.43 -4.07 14.58
CA VAL A 13 18.08 -3.88 13.16
C VAL A 13 17.52 -5.20 12.66
N ASP A 14 16.21 -5.23 12.40
CA ASP A 14 15.60 -6.22 11.51
C ASP A 14 15.72 -5.69 10.09
N SER A 15 16.56 -6.30 9.26
CA SER A 15 16.38 -6.22 7.81
C SER A 15 17.24 -7.21 7.02
N SER A 16 16.56 -7.96 6.13
CA SER A 16 16.98 -8.22 4.73
C SER A 16 17.55 -9.58 4.31
N GLY A 17 17.67 -10.60 5.16
CA GLY A 17 17.97 -11.96 4.69
C GLY A 17 19.37 -12.16 4.08
N PHE A 18 20.37 -11.40 4.56
CA PHE A 18 21.78 -11.73 4.37
C PHE A 18 22.35 -12.23 5.71
N PHE A 19 22.94 -13.43 5.71
CA PHE A 19 23.68 -13.99 6.83
C PHE A 19 24.94 -13.14 7.14
N ASN A 20 25.31 -12.97 8.42
CA ASN A 20 26.61 -13.37 9.00
C ASN A 20 27.05 -12.59 10.28
N LEU A 21 27.15 -13.36 11.38
CA LEU A 21 28.31 -13.63 12.26
C LEU A 21 28.68 -12.65 13.40
N CYS A 22 28.61 -13.16 14.65
CA CYS A 22 29.33 -12.66 15.82
C CYS A 22 30.08 -13.76 16.59
N TYR A 23 31.15 -13.34 17.25
CA TYR A 23 31.75 -14.04 18.39
C TYR A 23 31.62 -13.16 19.65
N TYR A 24 31.19 -13.82 20.74
CA TYR A 24 30.94 -13.34 22.11
C TYR A 24 29.74 -12.42 22.37
N VAL A 25 28.55 -13.05 22.39
CA VAL A 25 27.55 -12.84 23.44
C VAL A 25 27.26 -14.23 24.00
N THR A 26 27.39 -14.44 25.31
CA THR A 26 27.16 -15.77 25.89
C THR A 26 25.72 -16.21 25.63
N LYS A 27 25.57 -17.40 25.03
CA LYS A 27 24.31 -18.12 24.76
C LYS A 27 23.37 -18.22 25.97
N GLU A 28 23.91 -18.01 27.18
CA GLU A 28 23.22 -18.03 28.48
C GLU A 28 22.65 -16.67 28.93
N THR A 29 23.08 -15.55 28.35
CA THR A 29 22.51 -14.22 28.66
C THR A 29 21.29 -13.93 27.79
N PHE A 30 21.22 -14.59 26.63
CA PHE A 30 20.10 -14.56 25.69
C PHE A 30 19.53 -15.98 25.51
N THR A 31 19.47 -16.79 26.57
CA THR A 31 18.81 -18.10 26.53
C THR A 31 17.33 -17.89 26.23
N MET A 32 17.00 -17.89 24.94
CA MET A 32 15.91 -18.55 24.21
C MET A 32 14.85 -19.29 25.05
N LYS A 33 14.32 -18.66 26.10
CA LYS A 33 13.16 -19.14 26.87
C LYS A 33 11.93 -18.29 26.66
N GLY A 34 12.08 -17.15 25.99
CA GLY A 34 10.98 -16.23 25.71
C GLY A 34 10.77 -15.80 24.28
N LEU A 35 11.61 -16.25 23.36
CA LEU A 35 11.42 -16.07 21.92
C LEU A 35 10.95 -17.36 21.23
N ASN A 36 11.12 -18.53 21.87
CA ASN A 36 10.65 -19.88 21.49
C ASN A 36 10.25 -20.02 20.01
N ASN A 37 8.96 -20.25 19.74
CA ASN A 37 8.44 -20.50 18.40
C ASN A 37 8.29 -19.22 17.56
N ARG A 38 8.65 -18.02 18.06
CA ARG A 38 8.44 -16.76 17.32
C ARG A 38 9.53 -16.46 16.32
N ILE A 39 10.70 -17.07 16.50
CA ILE A 39 11.86 -16.87 15.64
C ILE A 39 12.37 -18.21 15.16
N LEU A 40 12.67 -18.31 13.87
CA LEU A 40 13.36 -19.45 13.28
C LEU A 40 14.86 -19.36 13.53
N LEU A 41 15.42 -18.15 13.37
CA LEU A 41 16.84 -17.87 13.50
C LEU A 41 17.04 -16.49 14.12
N PHE A 42 18.19 -16.28 14.72
CA PHE A 42 18.70 -14.94 15.01
C PHE A 42 20.18 -14.89 14.66
N ASP A 43 20.66 -13.70 14.33
CA ASP A 43 22.07 -13.43 14.10
C ASP A 43 22.46 -12.16 14.85
N ILE A 44 23.74 -12.04 15.16
CA ILE A 44 24.30 -10.88 15.86
C ILE A 44 25.48 -10.37 15.03
N ILE A 45 25.51 -9.06 14.72
CA ILE A 45 26.53 -8.39 13.93
C ILE A 45 27.15 -7.30 14.79
N LYS A 46 28.48 -7.24 14.87
CA LYS A 46 29.18 -6.16 15.61
C LYS A 46 29.72 -5.13 14.62
N SER A 47 29.56 -3.84 14.92
CA SER A 47 30.15 -2.78 14.11
C SER A 47 31.67 -2.94 14.01
N SER A 48 32.21 -2.77 12.81
CA SER A 48 33.64 -2.90 12.56
C SER A 48 34.43 -1.87 13.35
N VAL A 49 35.53 -2.32 13.96
CA VAL A 49 36.47 -1.42 14.63
C VAL A 49 37.22 -0.66 13.54
N SER A 50 37.16 0.67 13.58
CA SER A 50 37.91 1.49 12.61
C SER A 50 39.41 1.25 12.77
N PRO A 51 40.19 1.20 11.66
CA PRO A 51 41.64 1.13 11.74
C PRO A 51 42.19 2.29 12.58
N TRP A 52 43.11 2.01 13.50
CA TRP A 52 43.74 3.01 14.36
C TRP A 52 45.22 3.17 14.00
N SER A 53 45.80 4.32 14.35
CA SER A 53 47.22 4.57 14.13
C SER A 53 48.06 3.67 15.02
N VAL A 54 49.21 3.19 14.52
CA VAL A 54 50.15 2.37 15.31
C VAL A 54 50.68 3.12 16.55
N ASN A 55 50.62 4.46 16.53
CA ASN A 55 51.05 5.32 17.63
C ASN A 55 49.94 5.60 18.66
N GLU A 56 48.72 5.14 18.42
CA GLU A 56 47.58 5.30 19.31
C GLU A 56 47.35 4.00 20.10
N ALA A 57 46.82 4.14 21.32
CA ALA A 57 46.37 2.99 22.07
C ALA A 57 45.25 2.27 21.30
N PRO A 58 45.19 0.93 21.35
CA PRO A 58 44.16 0.19 20.64
C PRO A 58 42.77 0.63 21.12
N PRO A 59 41.79 0.78 20.20
CA PRO A 59 40.43 1.13 20.55
C PRO A 59 39.86 0.07 21.49
N ASN A 60 39.02 0.51 22.43
CA ASN A 60 38.40 -0.40 23.38
C ASN A 60 37.65 -1.50 22.61
N PRO A 61 38.03 -2.79 22.74
CA PRO A 61 37.34 -3.88 22.05
C PRO A 61 35.89 -3.99 22.52
N ASN A 62 35.59 -3.37 23.66
CA ASN A 62 34.29 -3.29 24.27
C ASN A 62 33.54 -1.98 23.96
N SER A 63 33.95 -1.26 22.92
CA SER A 63 33.22 -0.10 22.40
C SER A 63 32.61 -0.42 21.04
N GLY A 64 31.47 0.20 20.73
CA GLY A 64 30.76 0.02 19.46
C GLY A 64 29.30 -0.41 19.63
N GLU A 65 28.63 -0.56 18.49
CA GLU A 65 27.23 -0.95 18.38
C GLU A 65 27.14 -2.44 18.03
N VAL A 66 26.13 -3.13 18.57
CA VAL A 66 25.82 -4.53 18.26
C VAL A 66 24.45 -4.58 17.64
N ILE A 67 24.36 -5.16 16.45
CA ILE A 67 23.14 -5.42 15.71
C ILE A 67 22.66 -6.84 15.98
N ILE A 68 21.36 -7.00 16.26
CA ILE A 68 20.73 -8.32 16.41
C ILE A 68 19.58 -8.39 15.41
N GLY A 69 19.66 -9.36 14.50
CA GLY A 69 18.64 -9.64 13.50
C GLY A 69 17.85 -10.89 13.85
N PHE A 70 16.55 -10.90 13.56
CA PHE A 70 15.67 -12.05 13.77
C PHE A 70 15.05 -12.50 12.45
N LEU A 71 15.07 -13.80 12.19
CA LEU A 71 14.18 -14.41 11.22
C LEU A 71 12.96 -14.90 11.98
N LEU A 72 11.81 -14.27 11.73
CA LEU A 72 10.55 -14.62 12.40
C LEU A 72 9.98 -15.93 11.85
N ASP A 73 9.28 -16.67 12.70
CA ASP A 73 8.53 -17.87 12.32
C ASP A 73 7.21 -17.50 11.63
N PRO A 74 6.97 -17.94 10.38
CA PRO A 74 5.67 -17.75 9.71
C PRO A 74 4.52 -18.49 10.40
N ASP A 75 4.80 -19.61 11.08
CA ASP A 75 3.79 -20.52 11.63
C ASP A 75 3.41 -20.17 13.08
N SER A 76 4.13 -19.24 13.72
CA SER A 76 3.80 -18.72 15.05
C SER A 76 3.27 -17.28 14.95
N PRO A 77 2.00 -17.11 14.53
CA PRO A 77 1.46 -15.80 14.20
C PRO A 77 1.36 -14.95 15.46
N PHE A 78 2.18 -13.90 15.57
CA PHE A 78 2.02 -12.69 16.40
C PHE A 78 1.28 -12.87 17.74
N SER A 79 1.45 -14.01 18.40
CA SER A 79 0.66 -14.35 19.57
C SER A 79 1.08 -13.37 20.66
N ASN A 80 0.16 -12.72 21.32
CA ASN A 80 0.54 -11.91 22.49
C ASN A 80 0.74 -12.78 23.73
N ILE A 81 0.63 -14.11 23.62
CA ILE A 81 0.80 -15.05 24.72
C ILE A 81 2.00 -15.95 24.42
N GLU A 82 2.93 -16.02 25.36
CA GLU A 82 3.99 -17.01 25.39
C GLU A 82 3.52 -18.20 26.22
N MET A 83 3.36 -19.35 25.56
CA MET A 83 2.94 -20.59 26.23
C MET A 83 4.14 -21.25 26.90
N GLY A 84 4.09 -21.37 28.21
CA GLY A 84 5.04 -22.12 29.00
C GLY A 84 4.66 -23.60 29.16
N PRO A 85 5.36 -24.31 30.07
CA PRO A 85 5.10 -25.70 30.39
C PRO A 85 3.75 -25.90 31.06
N LEU A 86 3.25 -27.14 31.04
CA LEU A 86 2.07 -27.54 31.79
C LEU A 86 2.30 -27.33 33.29
N ALA A 87 1.22 -26.98 34.01
CA ALA A 87 1.30 -26.67 35.42
C ALA A 87 1.64 -27.88 36.31
N ASP A 88 1.46 -29.10 35.81
CA ASP A 88 1.80 -30.35 36.48
C ASP A 88 3.31 -30.68 36.37
N ASP A 89 4.01 -30.15 35.37
CA ASP A 89 5.47 -30.20 35.28
C ASP A 89 6.10 -29.15 36.23
N GLN A 90 6.22 -29.54 37.49
CA GLN A 90 6.70 -28.67 38.56
C GLN A 90 8.13 -28.16 38.33
N GLU A 91 9.00 -28.95 37.70
CA GLU A 91 10.39 -28.56 37.45
C GLU A 91 10.46 -27.49 36.36
N ALA A 92 9.81 -27.74 35.21
CA ALA A 92 9.77 -26.77 34.12
C ALA A 92 9.02 -25.50 34.51
N ALA A 93 7.89 -25.60 35.24
CA ALA A 93 7.12 -24.45 35.71
C ALA A 93 7.90 -23.58 36.71
N LYS A 94 8.70 -24.20 37.59
CA LYS A 94 9.59 -23.46 38.51
C LYS A 94 10.68 -22.71 37.76
N GLU A 95 11.26 -23.34 36.73
CA GLU A 95 12.28 -22.70 35.90
C GLU A 95 11.72 -21.54 35.07
N PHE A 96 10.52 -21.73 34.50
CA PHE A 96 9.80 -20.71 33.75
C PHE A 96 9.47 -19.48 34.61
N ARG A 97 8.92 -19.69 35.82
CA ARG A 97 8.67 -18.60 36.79
C ARG A 97 9.94 -17.89 37.23
N LYS A 98 11.04 -18.63 37.45
CA LYS A 98 12.33 -18.03 37.81
C LYS A 98 12.85 -17.10 36.70
N PHE A 99 12.65 -17.48 35.44
CA PHE A 99 13.10 -16.69 34.29
C PHE A 99 12.23 -15.43 34.08
N TRP A 100 10.91 -15.60 34.08
CA TRP A 100 9.98 -14.51 33.78
C TRP A 100 9.69 -13.59 34.97
N GLY A 101 9.80 -14.09 36.19
CA GLY A 101 9.45 -13.38 37.42
C GLY A 101 7.96 -13.05 37.43
N ASP A 102 7.64 -11.82 37.79
CA ASP A 102 6.27 -11.33 37.98
C ASP A 102 5.42 -11.29 36.69
N ARG A 103 6.02 -11.60 35.53
CA ARG A 103 5.29 -11.72 34.25
C ARG A 103 4.68 -13.10 34.01
N SER A 104 5.09 -14.11 34.76
CA SER A 104 4.55 -15.47 34.65
C SER A 104 3.21 -15.57 35.38
N GLU A 105 2.19 -16.05 34.69
CA GLU A 105 0.87 -16.36 35.26
C GLU A 105 0.41 -17.77 34.88
N LEU A 106 -0.33 -18.43 35.77
CA LEU A 106 -1.03 -19.67 35.43
C LEU A 106 -2.28 -19.32 34.63
N ARG A 107 -2.39 -19.89 33.43
CA ARG A 107 -3.50 -19.63 32.51
C ARG A 107 -4.14 -20.91 32.03
N ARG A 108 -5.47 -20.93 32.03
CA ARG A 108 -6.26 -21.99 31.40
C ARG A 108 -6.52 -21.62 29.93
N PHE A 109 -6.19 -22.54 29.03
CA PHE A 109 -6.38 -22.37 27.59
C PHE A 109 -7.71 -23.00 27.11
N GLN A 110 -8.12 -22.69 25.89
CA GLN A 110 -9.40 -23.17 25.31
C GLN A 110 -9.46 -24.69 25.17
N ASP A 111 -8.30 -25.34 25.05
CA ASP A 111 -8.14 -26.80 25.06
C ASP A 111 -8.31 -27.43 26.46
N GLY A 112 -8.56 -26.60 27.49
CA GLY A 112 -8.73 -27.02 28.87
C GLY A 112 -7.42 -27.18 29.65
N THR A 113 -6.26 -27.09 28.98
CA THR A 113 -4.95 -27.24 29.63
C THR A 113 -4.63 -26.03 30.51
N ILE A 114 -3.88 -26.27 31.59
CA ILE A 114 -3.37 -25.22 32.47
C ILE A 114 -1.86 -25.20 32.30
N ARG A 115 -1.32 -24.06 31.89
CA ARG A 115 0.11 -23.85 31.67
C ARG A 115 0.56 -22.58 32.38
N GLU A 116 1.85 -22.52 32.69
CA GLU A 116 2.50 -21.22 32.90
C GLU A 116 2.46 -20.44 31.58
N ALA A 117 2.24 -19.13 31.63
CA ALA A 117 2.19 -18.29 30.45
C ALA A 117 2.69 -16.87 30.75
N VAL A 118 3.13 -16.18 29.71
CA VAL A 118 3.40 -14.73 29.78
C VAL A 118 2.51 -14.02 28.76
N VAL A 119 1.79 -13.00 29.22
CA VAL A 119 0.92 -12.20 28.35
C VAL A 119 1.56 -10.85 28.10
N TRP A 120 1.80 -10.57 26.83
CA TRP A 120 2.25 -9.28 26.33
C TRP A 120 1.02 -8.37 26.12
N PRO A 121 0.99 -7.18 26.75
CA PRO A 121 -0.08 -6.23 26.52
C PRO A 121 0.01 -5.73 25.08
N ALA A 122 -1.01 -6.05 24.28
CA ALA A 122 -1.12 -5.60 22.90
C ALA A 122 -2.59 -5.31 22.58
N LYS A 123 -2.90 -4.03 22.37
CA LYS A 123 -4.21 -3.52 21.94
C LYS A 123 -4.39 -3.61 20.44
N THR A 124 -3.29 -3.59 19.69
CA THR A 124 -3.31 -3.60 18.22
C THR A 124 -2.57 -4.79 17.61
N TYR A 125 -2.91 -5.15 16.37
CA TYR A 125 -2.15 -6.11 15.56
C TYR A 125 -0.73 -5.63 15.31
N ALA A 126 -0.53 -4.32 15.13
CA ALA A 126 0.80 -3.73 15.03
C ALA A 126 1.66 -4.01 16.27
N GLU A 127 1.10 -3.88 17.48
CA GLU A 127 1.80 -4.24 18.72
C GLU A 127 2.04 -5.74 18.83
N ARG A 128 1.08 -6.57 18.40
CA ARG A 128 1.24 -8.04 18.38
C ARG A 128 2.38 -8.50 17.46
N ARG A 129 2.66 -7.76 16.39
CA ARG A 129 3.79 -8.02 15.49
C ARG A 129 5.14 -7.73 16.10
N LYS A 130 5.21 -6.93 17.16
CA LYS A 130 6.48 -6.59 17.79
C LYS A 130 7.03 -7.79 18.53
N VAL A 131 8.32 -8.04 18.32
CA VAL A 131 9.07 -9.03 19.11
C VAL A 131 9.33 -8.42 20.49
N HIS A 132 8.77 -9.05 21.52
CA HIS A 132 8.92 -8.56 22.88
C HIS A 132 10.15 -9.19 23.52
N ILE A 133 11.14 -8.36 23.86
CA ILE A 133 12.40 -8.79 24.48
C ILE A 133 12.45 -8.22 25.90
N LYS A 134 12.83 -9.04 26.88
CA LYS A 134 13.11 -8.59 28.25
C LYS A 134 14.53 -7.99 28.27
N ALA A 135 14.61 -6.67 28.12
CA ALA A 135 15.87 -5.92 28.05
C ALA A 135 15.73 -4.56 28.77
N ASP A 136 16.84 -3.99 29.23
CA ASP A 136 16.87 -2.64 29.83
C ASP A 136 16.79 -1.58 28.72
N PRO A 137 15.71 -0.79 28.61
CA PRO A 137 15.48 0.15 27.50
C PRO A 137 16.61 1.16 27.26
N ASN A 138 17.42 1.47 28.28
CA ASN A 138 18.50 2.45 28.17
C ASN A 138 19.69 1.95 27.33
N HIS A 139 19.77 0.64 27.09
CA HIS A 139 20.89 0.00 26.40
C HIS A 139 20.54 -0.46 24.98
N PHE A 140 19.31 -0.21 24.50
CA PHE A 140 18.85 -0.73 23.22
C PHE A 140 18.03 0.28 22.40
N VAL A 141 18.24 0.29 21.08
CA VAL A 141 17.43 1.03 20.10
C VAL A 141 16.79 0.04 19.12
N ILE A 142 15.50 0.18 18.79
CA ILE A 142 14.80 -0.71 17.85
C ILE A 142 14.44 0.07 16.58
N ASN A 143 15.23 -0.09 15.51
CA ASN A 143 15.02 0.67 14.27
C ASN A 143 14.13 -0.06 13.24
N GLY A 144 14.10 -1.41 13.26
CA GLY A 144 13.45 -2.22 12.21
C GLY A 144 11.92 -2.21 12.21
N THR A 145 11.28 -1.82 13.33
CA THR A 145 9.82 -1.90 13.50
C THR A 145 9.08 -0.61 13.17
N GLU A 146 9.75 0.42 12.65
CA GLU A 146 9.17 1.78 12.55
C GLU A 146 8.75 2.20 11.14
N ILE A 147 9.06 1.42 10.09
CA ILE A 147 8.77 1.84 8.70
C ILE A 147 7.26 1.98 8.47
N ASP A 148 6.44 1.13 9.09
CA ASP A 148 4.97 1.17 8.98
C ASP A 148 4.33 2.28 9.83
N CYS A 149 5.10 3.15 10.49
CA CYS A 149 4.58 4.33 11.19
C CYS A 149 3.84 5.32 10.28
N VAL A 150 4.10 5.30 8.97
CA VAL A 150 3.36 6.11 7.98
C VAL A 150 1.95 5.57 7.70
N LEU A 151 1.62 4.39 8.23
CA LEU A 151 0.29 3.79 8.13
C LEU A 151 -0.57 4.05 9.35
N SER A 152 -0.02 4.58 10.45
CA SER A 152 -0.80 4.96 11.62
C SER A 152 -1.40 6.37 11.45
N VAL A 153 -2.44 6.65 12.23
CA VAL A 153 -3.02 8.00 12.33
C VAL A 153 -2.66 8.60 13.70
N PRO A 154 -2.56 9.94 13.83
CA PRO A 154 -2.26 10.56 15.12
C PRO A 154 -3.33 10.22 16.16
N GLU A 155 -2.95 9.84 17.38
CA GLU A 155 -3.91 9.49 18.44
C GLU A 155 -4.91 10.62 18.75
N THR A 156 -4.50 11.88 18.54
CA THR A 156 -5.36 13.06 18.74
C THR A 156 -6.57 13.11 17.81
N VAL A 157 -6.55 12.36 16.70
CA VAL A 157 -7.70 12.27 15.78
C VAL A 157 -8.67 11.18 16.20
N LEU A 158 -8.37 10.39 17.23
CA LEU A 158 -9.22 9.33 17.72
C LEU A 158 -9.76 9.73 19.09
N SER A 159 -11.07 9.60 19.28
CA SER A 159 -11.68 9.78 20.61
C SER A 159 -11.17 8.71 21.59
N PRO A 160 -11.20 8.97 22.92
CA PRO A 160 -10.73 8.00 23.91
C PRO A 160 -11.46 6.65 23.89
N ASP A 161 -12.72 6.62 23.43
CA ASP A 161 -13.52 5.41 23.26
C ASP A 161 -13.34 4.75 21.88
N PHE A 162 -12.57 5.35 20.98
CA PHE A 162 -12.29 4.78 19.66
C PHE A 162 -11.42 3.51 19.77
N PRO A 163 -11.81 2.40 19.10
CA PRO A 163 -10.97 1.21 19.02
C PRO A 163 -9.59 1.55 18.45
N SER A 164 -8.52 1.04 19.06
CA SER A 164 -7.15 1.36 18.61
C SER A 164 -6.97 1.10 17.10
N TYR A 165 -6.50 2.11 16.36
CA TYR A 165 -6.36 2.02 14.90
C TYR A 165 -5.12 1.22 14.46
N GLY A 166 -4.05 1.21 15.28
CA GLY A 166 -2.80 0.53 14.96
C GLY A 166 -2.22 0.99 13.62
N THR A 167 -2.00 0.02 12.73
CA THR A 167 -1.62 0.24 11.33
C THR A 167 -2.81 0.15 10.38
N GLY A 168 -4.04 0.11 10.87
CA GLY A 168 -5.30 0.03 10.12
C GLY A 168 -5.86 -1.37 9.90
N GLU A 169 -5.26 -2.41 10.51
CA GLU A 169 -5.82 -3.77 10.47
C GLU A 169 -7.11 -3.89 11.24
N GLU A 170 -7.22 -3.18 12.36
CA GLU A 170 -8.44 -3.15 13.18
C GLU A 170 -9.60 -2.56 12.38
N ALA A 171 -9.34 -1.50 11.60
CA ALA A 171 -10.32 -0.93 10.68
C ALA A 171 -10.68 -1.92 9.56
N HIS A 172 -9.69 -2.63 8.98
CA HIS A 172 -9.95 -3.66 7.98
C HIS A 172 -10.83 -4.80 8.54
N LEU A 173 -10.53 -5.30 9.74
CA LEU A 173 -11.32 -6.34 10.40
C LEU A 173 -12.73 -5.87 10.74
N ALA A 174 -12.91 -4.61 11.13
CA ALA A 174 -14.23 -4.02 11.35
C ALA A 174 -15.07 -4.01 10.06
N VAL A 175 -14.47 -3.58 8.93
CA VAL A 175 -15.12 -3.62 7.61
C VAL A 175 -15.47 -5.05 7.22
N MET A 176 -14.53 -5.99 7.33
CA MET A 176 -14.75 -7.40 6.97
C MET A 176 -15.84 -8.04 7.84
N LYS A 177 -15.88 -7.74 9.13
CA LYS A 177 -16.94 -8.21 10.02
C LYS A 177 -18.31 -7.66 9.60
N SER A 178 -18.38 -6.37 9.29
CA SER A 178 -19.63 -5.73 8.85
C SER A 178 -20.10 -6.30 7.51
N PHE A 179 -19.19 -6.44 6.56
CA PHE A 179 -19.43 -7.03 5.24
C PHE A 179 -19.90 -8.49 5.35
N ASN A 180 -19.24 -9.32 6.16
CA ASN A 180 -19.64 -10.73 6.32
C ASN A 180 -21.03 -10.86 6.96
N SER A 181 -21.37 -10.01 7.93
CA SER A 181 -22.73 -9.96 8.48
C SER A 181 -23.74 -9.53 7.42
N LEU A 182 -23.42 -8.49 6.63
CA LEU A 182 -24.27 -8.06 5.52
C LEU A 182 -24.46 -9.17 4.46
N SER A 183 -23.39 -9.87 4.10
CA SER A 183 -23.38 -10.97 3.12
C SER A 183 -24.16 -12.20 3.59
N ASN A 184 -24.15 -12.48 4.91
CA ASN A 184 -24.98 -13.53 5.49
C ASN A 184 -26.47 -13.15 5.49
N GLU A 185 -26.78 -11.87 5.70
CA GLU A 185 -28.14 -11.32 5.65
C GLU A 185 -28.64 -11.14 4.20
N LEU A 186 -27.72 -10.92 3.26
CA LEU A 186 -27.93 -10.79 1.81
C LEU A 186 -27.15 -11.88 1.07
N PRO A 187 -27.63 -13.14 1.07
CA PRO A 187 -26.97 -14.20 0.33
C PRO A 187 -26.78 -13.76 -1.13
N ILE A 188 -25.52 -13.83 -1.57
CA ILE A 188 -24.99 -13.33 -2.84
C ILE A 188 -26.03 -13.37 -3.97
N VAL A 189 -26.42 -12.20 -4.47
CA VAL A 189 -27.35 -12.05 -5.59
C VAL A 189 -26.59 -12.24 -6.90
N THR A 190 -26.11 -13.46 -7.17
CA THR A 190 -25.82 -13.84 -8.56
C THR A 190 -27.14 -14.17 -9.20
N LEU A 191 -27.66 -13.24 -10.01
CA LEU A 191 -28.83 -13.50 -10.83
C LEU A 191 -28.53 -14.72 -11.72
N GLU A 192 -29.42 -15.71 -11.70
CA GLU A 192 -29.29 -16.88 -12.57
C GLU A 192 -29.24 -16.44 -14.04
N SER A 193 -28.56 -17.24 -14.88
CA SER A 193 -28.55 -17.01 -16.31
C SER A 193 -29.98 -17.10 -16.86
N SER A 194 -30.53 -15.96 -17.27
CA SER A 194 -31.89 -15.86 -17.78
C SER A 194 -31.89 -15.46 -19.25
N GLY A 195 -32.64 -16.18 -20.08
CA GLY A 195 -32.87 -15.77 -21.47
C GLY A 195 -33.73 -14.49 -21.60
N LYS A 196 -34.30 -14.00 -20.49
CA LYS A 196 -35.19 -12.83 -20.46
C LYS A 196 -34.45 -11.48 -20.40
N TRP A 197 -33.13 -11.49 -20.28
CA TRP A 197 -32.35 -10.26 -20.39
C TRP A 197 -32.56 -9.62 -21.78
N PRO A 198 -32.82 -8.31 -21.87
CA PRO A 198 -32.98 -7.63 -23.15
C PRO A 198 -31.78 -7.82 -24.10
N ASP A 199 -32.00 -7.65 -25.40
CA ASP A 199 -30.96 -7.62 -26.44
C ASP A 199 -30.47 -6.21 -26.76
N ASP A 200 -30.89 -5.21 -25.97
CA ASP A 200 -30.53 -3.81 -26.11
C ASP A 200 -29.81 -3.31 -24.85
N LEU A 201 -28.75 -2.52 -25.03
CA LEU A 201 -27.89 -2.05 -23.93
C LEU A 201 -28.61 -1.08 -23.00
N GLU A 202 -29.43 -0.17 -23.54
CA GLU A 202 -30.19 0.76 -22.71
C GLU A 202 -31.29 0.02 -21.96
N ALA A 203 -31.95 -0.95 -22.59
CA ALA A 203 -32.90 -1.81 -21.89
C ALA A 203 -32.25 -2.61 -20.76
N ILE A 204 -31.02 -3.13 -20.94
CA ILE A 204 -30.27 -3.79 -19.86
C ILE A 204 -30.00 -2.83 -18.70
N LYS A 205 -29.56 -1.60 -18.98
CA LYS A 205 -29.34 -0.57 -17.94
C LYS A 205 -30.61 -0.30 -17.14
N MET A 206 -31.75 -0.16 -17.81
CA MET A 206 -33.04 0.07 -17.13
C MET A 206 -33.46 -1.13 -16.28
N VAL A 207 -33.26 -2.36 -16.75
CA VAL A 207 -33.55 -3.57 -15.95
C VAL A 207 -32.62 -3.65 -14.74
N LYS A 208 -31.33 -3.31 -14.87
CA LYS A 208 -30.41 -3.24 -13.72
C LYS A 208 -30.88 -2.21 -12.70
N ALA A 209 -31.23 -1.01 -13.15
CA ALA A 209 -31.76 0.04 -12.26
C ALA A 209 -33.01 -0.42 -11.51
N GLU A 210 -33.90 -1.20 -12.14
CA GLU A 210 -35.05 -1.80 -11.48
C GLU A 210 -34.63 -2.81 -10.40
N PHE A 211 -33.62 -3.65 -10.67
CA PHE A 211 -33.03 -4.50 -9.63
C PHE A 211 -32.46 -3.68 -8.46
N HIS A 212 -31.77 -2.56 -8.74
CA HIS A 212 -31.22 -1.68 -7.70
C HIS A 212 -32.31 -1.06 -6.82
N LEU A 213 -33.43 -0.65 -7.42
CA LEU A 213 -34.62 -0.17 -6.69
C LEU A 213 -35.22 -1.26 -5.81
N GLU A 214 -35.37 -2.47 -6.35
CA GLU A 214 -35.96 -3.60 -5.61
C GLU A 214 -35.06 -4.07 -4.48
N ILE A 215 -33.73 -4.13 -4.69
CA ILE A 215 -32.74 -4.41 -3.65
C ILE A 215 -32.85 -3.38 -2.52
N ALA A 216 -32.88 -2.08 -2.85
CA ALA A 216 -33.02 -1.02 -1.85
C ALA A 216 -34.31 -1.17 -1.05
N ARG A 217 -35.44 -1.44 -1.73
CA ARG A 217 -36.74 -1.65 -1.09
C ARG A 217 -36.73 -2.85 -0.14
N LEU A 218 -36.16 -3.97 -0.56
CA LEU A 218 -36.10 -5.20 0.25
C LEU A 218 -35.18 -5.04 1.46
N VAL A 219 -33.99 -4.48 1.27
CA VAL A 219 -33.03 -4.24 2.36
C VAL A 219 -33.61 -3.27 3.40
N ASN A 220 -34.24 -2.18 2.94
CA ASN A 220 -34.87 -1.21 3.84
C ASN A 220 -36.03 -1.86 4.63
N SER A 221 -36.91 -2.60 3.95
CA SER A 221 -38.09 -3.20 4.59
C SER A 221 -37.79 -4.41 5.48
N GLN A 222 -36.81 -5.24 5.14
CA GLN A 222 -36.53 -6.50 5.85
C GLN A 222 -35.40 -6.36 6.87
N LEU A 223 -34.36 -5.56 6.56
CA LEU A 223 -33.18 -5.41 7.41
C LEU A 223 -33.17 -4.07 8.16
N SER A 224 -34.11 -3.16 7.87
CA SER A 224 -34.16 -1.81 8.48
C SER A 224 -32.86 -1.02 8.31
N LEU A 225 -32.12 -1.30 7.23
CA LEU A 225 -30.88 -0.60 6.89
C LEU A 225 -31.18 0.57 5.96
N MET A 226 -30.40 1.65 6.11
CA MET A 226 -30.47 2.78 5.19
C MET A 226 -29.88 2.37 3.83
N THR A 227 -30.64 2.63 2.78
CA THR A 227 -30.26 2.32 1.40
C THR A 227 -30.59 3.44 0.45
N VAL A 228 -29.68 3.72 -0.49
CA VAL A 228 -29.89 4.71 -1.54
C VAL A 228 -29.72 4.03 -2.90
N PRO A 229 -30.79 3.87 -3.69
CA PRO A 229 -30.69 3.33 -5.03
C PRO A 229 -30.21 4.39 -6.03
N PHE A 230 -29.30 4.00 -6.91
CA PHE A 230 -28.85 4.74 -8.08
C PHE A 230 -29.09 3.90 -9.35
N VAL A 231 -28.91 4.51 -10.52
CA VAL A 231 -29.10 3.82 -11.81
C VAL A 231 -28.06 2.70 -12.02
N THR A 232 -26.85 2.86 -11.48
CA THR A 232 -25.75 1.92 -11.69
C THR A 232 -25.51 0.98 -10.52
N HIS A 233 -25.99 1.33 -9.32
CA HIS A 233 -25.69 0.64 -8.08
C HIS A 233 -26.71 0.93 -6.98
N THR A 234 -26.65 0.19 -5.88
CA THR A 234 -27.34 0.50 -4.63
C THR A 234 -26.32 0.65 -3.52
N ASP A 235 -26.34 1.78 -2.81
CA ASP A 235 -25.50 2.00 -1.63
C ASP A 235 -26.27 1.58 -0.37
N ILE A 236 -25.63 0.77 0.48
CA ILE A 236 -26.17 0.27 1.76
C ILE A 236 -25.29 0.78 2.90
N PHE A 237 -25.88 1.50 3.85
CA PHE A 237 -25.17 2.00 5.03
C PHE A 237 -25.36 1.08 6.23
N LYS A 238 -24.27 0.55 6.77
CA LYS A 238 -24.26 -0.40 7.90
C LYS A 238 -22.97 -0.30 8.71
N ASP A 239 -23.09 -0.29 10.03
CA ASP A 239 -21.97 -0.23 10.99
C ASP A 239 -20.98 0.93 10.75
N GLY A 240 -21.43 2.05 10.17
CA GLY A 240 -20.59 3.19 9.82
C GLY A 240 -19.85 3.06 8.47
N PHE A 241 -20.16 2.03 7.68
CA PHE A 241 -19.60 1.79 6.36
C PHE A 241 -20.69 1.84 5.28
N VAL A 242 -20.32 2.29 4.08
CA VAL A 242 -21.18 2.25 2.89
C VAL A 242 -20.69 1.14 1.96
N PHE A 243 -21.58 0.20 1.66
CA PHE A 243 -21.34 -0.90 0.72
C PHE A 243 -22.10 -0.63 -0.57
N ARG A 244 -21.36 -0.59 -1.68
CA ARG A 244 -21.91 -0.41 -3.03
C ARG A 244 -22.18 -1.76 -3.67
N ILE A 245 -23.43 -2.01 -4.07
CA ILE A 245 -23.86 -3.22 -4.77
C ILE A 245 -24.13 -2.90 -6.24
N GLU A 246 -23.41 -3.58 -7.13
CA GLU A 246 -23.58 -3.49 -8.58
C GLU A 246 -24.11 -4.82 -9.15
N VAL A 247 -25.08 -4.73 -10.06
CA VAL A 247 -25.64 -5.91 -10.73
C VAL A 247 -24.83 -6.19 -12.00
N ALA A 248 -24.11 -7.31 -12.01
CA ALA A 248 -23.36 -7.76 -13.17
C ALA A 248 -24.25 -8.57 -14.13
N CYS A 249 -24.11 -8.35 -15.44
CA CYS A 249 -24.84 -9.09 -16.48
C CYS A 249 -23.87 -9.55 -17.57
N HIS A 250 -23.59 -10.86 -17.65
CA HIS A 250 -22.66 -11.42 -18.63
C HIS A 250 -23.08 -11.15 -20.09
N LYS A 251 -24.39 -11.07 -20.37
CA LYS A 251 -24.91 -10.77 -21.71
C LYS A 251 -24.53 -9.37 -22.19
N GLU A 252 -24.38 -8.41 -21.27
CA GLU A 252 -23.96 -7.03 -21.57
C GLU A 252 -22.55 -6.98 -22.16
N ILE A 253 -21.62 -7.78 -21.63
CA ILE A 253 -20.26 -7.90 -22.15
C ILE A 253 -20.30 -8.33 -23.62
N PHE A 254 -21.11 -9.34 -23.93
CA PHE A 254 -21.25 -9.85 -25.30
C PHE A 254 -21.87 -8.81 -26.25
N LEU A 255 -22.92 -8.11 -25.82
CA LEU A 255 -23.55 -7.05 -26.62
C LEU A 255 -22.61 -5.87 -26.86
N LEU A 256 -21.83 -5.47 -25.85
CA LEU A 256 -20.82 -4.42 -26.01
C LEU A 256 -19.74 -4.82 -27.02
N LYS A 257 -19.40 -6.10 -27.15
CA LYS A 257 -18.46 -6.58 -28.17
C LYS A 257 -19.06 -6.53 -29.59
N GLN A 258 -20.38 -6.37 -29.77
CA GLN A 258 -21.00 -6.29 -31.10
C GLN A 258 -20.96 -4.86 -31.66
N VAL A 259 -20.22 -4.67 -32.75
CA VAL A 259 -20.14 -3.40 -33.47
C VAL A 259 -20.77 -3.55 -34.85
N LYS A 260 -21.73 -2.69 -35.18
CA LYS A 260 -22.29 -2.62 -36.55
C LYS A 260 -21.28 -1.95 -37.47
N THR A 261 -20.83 -2.64 -38.51
CA THR A 261 -20.00 -2.04 -39.56
C THR A 261 -20.84 -1.10 -40.44
N SER A 262 -20.16 -0.25 -41.22
CA SER A 262 -20.77 0.67 -42.19
C SER A 262 -21.65 -0.02 -43.26
N VAL A 263 -21.53 -1.33 -43.41
CA VAL A 263 -22.30 -2.18 -44.35
C VAL A 263 -23.47 -2.89 -43.64
N GLY A 264 -23.73 -2.59 -42.36
CA GLY A 264 -24.83 -3.17 -41.58
C GLY A 264 -24.59 -4.58 -41.04
N THR A 265 -23.38 -5.14 -41.19
CA THR A 265 -23.00 -6.45 -40.65
C THR A 265 -22.53 -6.32 -39.20
N LEU A 266 -22.88 -7.28 -38.34
CA LEU A 266 -22.39 -7.33 -36.96
C LEU A 266 -20.98 -7.92 -36.93
N LYS A 267 -20.02 -7.17 -36.40
CA LYS A 267 -18.65 -7.64 -36.14
C LYS A 267 -18.44 -7.70 -34.63
N ILE A 268 -17.92 -8.83 -34.14
CA ILE A 268 -17.47 -8.95 -32.76
C ILE A 268 -16.07 -8.34 -32.66
N GLN A 269 -15.93 -7.30 -31.85
CA GLN A 269 -14.67 -6.61 -31.61
C GLN A 269 -14.63 -6.10 -30.18
N ASP A 270 -13.56 -6.45 -29.45
CA ASP A 270 -13.32 -5.89 -28.13
C ASP A 270 -13.08 -4.37 -28.23
N ASN A 271 -13.76 -3.63 -27.38
CA ASN A 271 -13.58 -2.20 -27.20
C ASN A 271 -13.22 -1.89 -25.74
N ALA A 272 -12.97 -0.62 -25.44
CA ALA A 272 -12.56 -0.20 -24.10
C ALA A 272 -13.65 -0.47 -23.05
N GLU A 273 -14.92 -0.25 -23.40
CA GLU A 273 -16.05 -0.43 -22.50
C GLU A 273 -16.30 -1.91 -22.19
N SER A 274 -16.33 -2.77 -23.22
CA SER A 274 -16.50 -4.22 -23.05
C SER A 274 -15.40 -4.82 -22.19
N ARG A 275 -14.15 -4.39 -22.42
CA ARG A 275 -13.00 -4.83 -21.65
C ARG A 275 -13.05 -4.35 -20.20
N ASN A 276 -13.45 -3.10 -19.96
CA ASN A 276 -13.57 -2.57 -18.60
C ASN A 276 -14.66 -3.31 -17.80
N LEU A 277 -15.78 -3.64 -18.45
CA LEU A 277 -16.85 -4.42 -17.82
C LEU A 277 -16.43 -5.86 -17.50
N GLU A 278 -15.80 -6.55 -18.45
CA GLU A 278 -15.22 -7.89 -18.23
C GLU A 278 -14.17 -7.87 -17.11
N LEU A 279 -13.34 -6.82 -17.07
CA LEU A 279 -12.36 -6.61 -16.01
C LEU A 279 -13.00 -6.46 -14.64
N SER A 280 -13.99 -5.58 -14.49
CA SER A 280 -14.61 -5.28 -13.20
C SER A 280 -15.51 -6.42 -12.69
N THR A 281 -16.14 -7.17 -13.58
CA THR A 281 -17.16 -8.17 -13.21
C THR A 281 -16.65 -9.61 -13.20
N GLU A 282 -15.62 -9.96 -13.98
CA GLU A 282 -15.12 -11.34 -14.05
C GLU A 282 -13.69 -11.48 -13.53
N ILE A 283 -12.76 -10.65 -14.00
CA ILE A 283 -11.32 -10.83 -13.71
C ILE A 283 -10.98 -10.33 -12.32
N LEU A 284 -11.41 -9.11 -11.97
CA LEU A 284 -11.08 -8.49 -10.69
C LEU A 284 -11.65 -9.26 -9.48
N PRO A 285 -12.90 -9.77 -9.49
CA PRO A 285 -13.40 -10.58 -8.38
C PRO A 285 -12.60 -11.88 -8.17
N LYS A 286 -12.22 -12.56 -9.26
CA LYS A 286 -11.36 -13.75 -9.19
C LYS A 286 -9.99 -13.41 -8.60
N LEU A 287 -9.35 -12.36 -9.09
CA LEU A 287 -8.05 -11.92 -8.59
C LEU A 287 -8.12 -11.54 -7.10
N ASN A 288 -9.13 -10.77 -6.69
CA ASN A 288 -9.33 -10.39 -5.30
C ASN A 288 -9.51 -11.59 -4.38
N SER A 289 -10.26 -12.62 -4.82
CA SER A 289 -10.42 -13.87 -4.08
C SER A 289 -9.08 -14.59 -3.86
N ILE A 290 -8.25 -14.67 -4.91
CA ILE A 290 -6.94 -15.32 -4.83
C ILE A 290 -5.99 -14.54 -3.91
N LEU A 291 -5.92 -13.21 -4.07
CA LEU A 291 -5.09 -12.35 -3.21
C LEU A 291 -5.58 -12.34 -1.75
N HIS A 292 -6.89 -12.47 -1.53
CA HIS A 292 -7.43 -12.66 -0.19
C HIS A 292 -6.98 -13.99 0.41
N GLY A 293 -6.99 -15.08 -0.37
CA GLY A 293 -6.41 -16.37 0.04
C GLY A 293 -4.95 -16.24 0.44
N LEU A 294 -4.15 -15.51 -0.34
CA LEU A 294 -2.76 -15.21 -0.01
C LEU A 294 -2.62 -14.41 1.29
N HIS A 295 -3.51 -13.42 1.53
CA HIS A 295 -3.52 -12.67 2.78
C HIS A 295 -3.81 -13.55 4.00
N GLN A 296 -4.74 -14.51 3.88
CA GLN A 296 -5.05 -15.46 4.96
C GLN A 296 -3.89 -16.41 5.25
N GLN A 297 -3.11 -16.76 4.23
CA GLN A 297 -1.89 -17.56 4.39
C GLN A 297 -0.73 -16.74 4.98
N HIS A 298 -0.68 -15.44 4.68
CA HIS A 298 0.41 -14.55 5.08
C HIS A 298 -0.12 -13.24 5.68
N ASN A 299 -0.18 -13.20 7.02
CA ASN A 299 -0.71 -12.06 7.77
C ASN A 299 -0.02 -10.71 7.47
N SER A 300 1.26 -10.72 7.07
CA SER A 300 2.02 -9.51 6.74
C SER A 300 1.72 -8.93 5.35
N PHE A 301 1.10 -9.72 4.45
CA PHE A 301 0.88 -9.35 3.04
C PHE A 301 0.04 -8.07 2.89
N GLY A 302 -1.09 -7.98 3.58
CA GLY A 302 -1.99 -6.82 3.48
C GLY A 302 -1.31 -5.51 3.89
N ILE A 303 -0.52 -5.54 4.95
CA ILE A 303 0.24 -4.35 5.41
C ILE A 303 1.41 -4.04 4.47
N ALA A 304 2.10 -5.06 3.93
CA ALA A 304 3.14 -4.85 2.93
C ALA A 304 2.60 -4.15 1.68
N CYS A 305 1.44 -4.57 1.17
CA CYS A 305 0.73 -3.91 0.08
C CYS A 305 0.41 -2.45 0.40
N ARG A 306 -0.11 -2.17 1.59
CA ARG A 306 -0.42 -0.80 2.03
C ARG A 306 0.84 0.07 2.12
N LEU A 307 1.93 -0.47 2.66
CA LEU A 307 3.20 0.25 2.76
C LEU A 307 3.79 0.57 1.38
N ALA A 308 3.74 -0.40 0.45
CA ALA A 308 4.17 -0.22 -0.93
C ALA A 308 3.33 0.83 -1.67
N LYS A 309 2.00 0.76 -1.58
CA LYS A 309 1.08 1.77 -2.14
C LYS A 309 1.31 3.15 -1.54
N ARG A 310 1.49 3.21 -0.21
CA ARG A 310 1.79 4.46 0.50
C ARG A 310 3.06 5.10 -0.04
N TRP A 311 4.13 4.32 -0.21
CA TRP A 311 5.40 4.80 -0.77
C TRP A 311 5.26 5.28 -2.22
N ILE A 312 4.62 4.50 -3.10
CA ILE A 312 4.39 4.88 -4.50
C ILE A 312 3.62 6.21 -4.59
N SER A 313 2.60 6.39 -3.74
CA SER A 313 1.85 7.64 -3.69
C SER A 313 2.66 8.81 -3.13
N ALA A 314 3.39 8.60 -2.04
CA ALA A 314 4.23 9.63 -1.41
C ALA A 314 5.35 10.09 -2.37
N GLN A 315 5.87 9.17 -3.18
CA GLN A 315 6.81 9.47 -4.26
C GLN A 315 6.16 10.14 -5.48
N LEU A 316 4.87 10.48 -5.42
CA LEU A 316 4.08 11.14 -6.47
C LEU A 316 3.99 10.31 -7.76
N LYS A 317 3.76 8.99 -7.62
CA LYS A 317 3.69 8.02 -8.72
C LYS A 317 2.38 7.24 -8.80
N HIS A 318 1.44 7.44 -7.87
CA HIS A 318 0.12 6.76 -7.86
C HIS A 318 -0.63 6.88 -9.20
N GLY A 319 -0.59 8.05 -9.87
CA GLY A 319 -1.24 8.23 -11.18
C GLY A 319 -0.66 7.37 -12.32
N PHE A 320 0.53 6.79 -12.14
CA PHE A 320 1.28 6.06 -13.17
C PHE A 320 1.50 4.57 -12.87
N MET A 321 0.96 4.06 -11.77
CA MET A 321 1.03 2.63 -11.42
C MET A 321 -0.29 2.23 -10.80
N LEU A 322 -0.93 1.19 -11.33
CA LEU A 322 -2.19 0.70 -10.79
C LEU A 322 -1.94 -0.05 -9.48
N ASP A 323 -2.84 0.12 -8.53
CA ASP A 323 -2.79 -0.55 -7.22
C ASP A 323 -2.66 -2.07 -7.34
N ILE A 324 -3.39 -2.68 -8.27
CA ILE A 324 -3.33 -4.13 -8.53
C ILE A 324 -1.95 -4.55 -9.02
N ALA A 325 -1.27 -3.72 -9.83
CA ALA A 325 0.10 -4.02 -10.24
C ALA A 325 1.02 -4.02 -9.01
N VAL A 326 0.87 -3.05 -8.09
CA VAL A 326 1.64 -3.02 -6.83
C VAL A 326 1.37 -4.27 -5.99
N GLU A 327 0.11 -4.68 -5.85
CA GLU A 327 -0.26 -5.88 -5.10
C GLU A 327 0.32 -7.16 -5.72
N LEU A 328 0.34 -7.29 -7.04
CA LEU A 328 0.96 -8.41 -7.74
C LEU A 328 2.49 -8.43 -7.56
N LEU A 329 3.15 -7.27 -7.55
CA LEU A 329 4.58 -7.16 -7.23
C LEU A 329 4.88 -7.59 -5.79
N ILE A 330 4.00 -7.26 -4.85
CA ILE A 330 4.15 -7.73 -3.47
C ILE A 330 3.85 -9.23 -3.39
N ALA A 331 2.82 -9.72 -4.06
CA ALA A 331 2.45 -11.13 -4.06
C ALA A 331 3.60 -12.01 -4.58
N SER A 332 4.36 -11.55 -5.56
CA SER A 332 5.53 -12.30 -6.05
C SER A 332 6.58 -12.53 -4.96
N LEU A 333 6.72 -11.62 -3.98
CA LEU A 333 7.68 -11.76 -2.87
C LEU A 333 7.28 -12.82 -1.83
N TYR A 334 6.00 -13.21 -1.81
CA TYR A 334 5.46 -14.26 -0.94
C TYR A 334 5.40 -15.60 -1.66
N ILE A 335 5.02 -15.60 -2.93
CA ILE A 335 4.86 -16.82 -3.74
C ILE A 335 6.22 -17.36 -4.20
N HIS A 336 7.13 -16.47 -4.60
CA HIS A 336 8.46 -16.79 -5.10
C HIS A 336 9.52 -16.05 -4.26
N PRO A 337 9.72 -16.45 -2.99
CA PRO A 337 10.56 -15.69 -2.06
C PRO A 337 12.06 -15.76 -2.38
N GLU A 338 12.49 -16.63 -3.29
CA GLU A 338 13.89 -16.89 -3.60
C GLU A 338 14.64 -15.62 -4.06
N PRO A 339 15.92 -15.44 -3.65
CA PRO A 339 16.77 -16.35 -2.86
C PRO A 339 16.53 -16.30 -1.34
N TYR A 340 15.52 -15.55 -0.88
CA TYR A 340 15.21 -15.38 0.52
C TYR A 340 14.15 -16.39 1.02
N SER A 341 13.89 -16.39 2.32
CA SER A 341 12.72 -17.06 2.90
C SER A 341 11.45 -16.20 2.75
N CYS A 342 10.26 -16.79 2.83
CA CYS A 342 9.02 -16.02 2.87
C CYS A 342 9.05 -14.98 4.01
N THR A 343 8.49 -13.79 3.75
CA THR A 343 8.58 -12.66 4.67
C THR A 343 7.41 -12.61 5.63
N CYS A 344 7.71 -12.56 6.93
CA CYS A 344 6.70 -12.43 7.99
C CYS A 344 6.56 -10.98 8.50
N SER A 345 7.38 -10.08 7.98
CA SER A 345 7.44 -8.67 8.39
C SER A 345 7.03 -7.79 7.19
N PRO A 346 6.05 -6.87 7.35
CA PRO A 346 5.70 -5.96 6.26
C PRO A 346 6.84 -5.02 5.90
N GLN A 347 7.72 -4.69 6.84
CA GLN A 347 8.91 -3.87 6.62
C GLN A 347 9.92 -4.60 5.72
N VAL A 348 10.18 -5.88 5.99
CA VAL A 348 11.05 -6.72 5.15
C VAL A 348 10.47 -6.89 3.75
N ALA A 349 9.15 -7.10 3.64
CA ALA A 349 8.47 -7.18 2.35
C ALA A 349 8.62 -5.86 1.55
N PHE A 350 8.48 -4.72 2.22
CA PHE A 350 8.66 -3.41 1.60
C PHE A 350 10.09 -3.15 1.14
N ILE A 351 11.10 -3.51 1.94
CA ILE A 351 12.51 -3.41 1.52
C ILE A 351 12.76 -4.28 0.28
N ARG A 352 12.27 -5.53 0.29
CA ARG A 352 12.37 -6.43 -0.87
C ARG A 352 11.63 -5.91 -2.10
N PHE A 353 10.50 -5.23 -1.93
CA PHE A 353 9.80 -4.55 -3.01
C PHE A 353 10.63 -3.44 -3.66
N LEU A 354 11.32 -2.62 -2.86
CA LEU A 354 12.25 -1.62 -3.39
C LEU A 354 13.43 -2.29 -4.12
N THR A 355 13.98 -3.36 -3.54
CA THR A 355 15.06 -4.15 -4.14
C THR A 355 14.63 -4.78 -5.47
N LEU A 356 13.39 -5.27 -5.57
CA LEU A 356 12.82 -5.83 -6.79
C LEU A 356 12.85 -4.80 -7.93
N PHE A 357 12.46 -3.55 -7.67
CA PHE A 357 12.55 -2.50 -8.70
C PHE A 357 13.97 -2.28 -9.20
N VAL A 358 14.93 -2.23 -8.29
CA VAL A 358 16.33 -1.94 -8.61
C VAL A 358 16.95 -3.09 -9.41
N ASN A 359 16.78 -4.32 -8.93
CA ASN A 359 17.51 -5.48 -9.40
C ASN A 359 16.84 -6.22 -10.57
N HIS A 360 15.51 -6.16 -10.68
CA HIS A 360 14.81 -6.84 -11.78
C HIS A 360 15.07 -6.14 -13.12
N ASP A 361 15.34 -6.93 -14.17
CA ASP A 361 15.47 -6.45 -15.53
C ASP A 361 14.14 -6.52 -16.28
N TRP A 362 13.35 -5.46 -16.09
CA TRP A 362 12.08 -5.22 -16.78
C TRP A 362 12.17 -5.22 -18.32
N THR A 363 13.37 -5.12 -18.89
CA THR A 363 13.55 -5.10 -20.35
C THR A 363 13.56 -6.50 -20.91
N THR A 364 14.28 -7.42 -20.27
CA THR A 364 14.57 -8.75 -20.83
C THR A 364 13.83 -9.89 -20.15
N THR A 365 13.27 -9.68 -18.96
CA THR A 365 12.56 -10.72 -18.22
C THR A 365 11.18 -10.24 -17.77
N PRO A 366 10.11 -11.03 -17.97
CA PRO A 366 8.82 -10.79 -17.34
C PRO A 366 8.87 -11.19 -15.85
N LEU A 367 8.03 -10.57 -15.02
CA LEU A 367 7.84 -10.99 -13.64
C LEU A 367 6.61 -11.92 -13.55
N ILE A 368 6.82 -13.23 -13.60
CA ILE A 368 5.72 -14.20 -13.57
C ILE A 368 5.24 -14.41 -12.12
N VAL A 369 3.94 -14.21 -11.90
CA VAL A 369 3.28 -14.41 -10.60
C VAL A 369 2.36 -15.63 -10.71
N ASN A 370 2.85 -16.78 -10.25
CA ASN A 370 2.13 -18.05 -10.36
C ASN A 370 1.11 -18.21 -9.21
N LEU A 371 0.04 -17.44 -9.29
CA LEU A 371 -1.03 -17.46 -8.30
C LEU A 371 -1.61 -18.88 -8.17
N ASN A 372 -1.76 -19.38 -6.95
CA ASN A 372 -2.25 -20.73 -6.62
C ASN A 372 -1.51 -21.91 -7.31
N ASN A 373 -0.31 -21.69 -7.86
CA ASN A 373 0.41 -22.68 -8.67
C ASN A 373 -0.40 -23.19 -9.89
N GLU A 374 -1.26 -22.34 -10.47
CA GLU A 374 -2.11 -22.70 -11.62
C GLU A 374 -1.35 -22.76 -12.96
N LEU A 375 -0.20 -22.08 -13.08
CA LEU A 375 0.65 -22.16 -14.27
C LEU A 375 1.58 -23.38 -14.18
N THR A 376 1.54 -24.23 -15.20
CA THR A 376 2.49 -25.34 -15.34
C THR A 376 3.85 -24.85 -15.87
N LYS A 377 4.84 -25.74 -15.93
CA LYS A 377 6.15 -25.41 -16.51
C LYS A 377 6.02 -25.09 -18.01
N GLU A 378 5.17 -25.83 -18.71
CA GLU A 378 4.89 -25.62 -20.13
C GLU A 378 4.23 -24.25 -20.37
N ASP A 379 3.30 -23.85 -19.50
CA ASP A 379 2.69 -22.51 -19.56
C ASP A 379 3.73 -21.41 -19.34
N ILE A 380 4.66 -21.61 -18.39
CA ILE A 380 5.74 -20.65 -18.11
C ILE A 380 6.68 -20.51 -19.32
N ASP A 381 7.06 -21.61 -19.95
CA ASP A 381 7.90 -21.60 -21.15
C ASP A 381 7.21 -20.92 -22.35
N GLU A 382 5.90 -21.14 -22.50
CA GLU A 382 5.06 -20.44 -23.49
C GLU A 382 5.03 -18.92 -23.24
N ILE A 383 4.88 -18.51 -21.98
CA ILE A 383 4.91 -17.10 -21.58
C ILE A 383 6.25 -16.46 -21.93
N TYR A 384 7.39 -17.12 -21.64
CA TYR A 384 8.72 -16.61 -22.01
C TYR A 384 8.89 -16.49 -23.53
N THR A 385 8.42 -17.48 -24.29
CA THR A 385 8.49 -17.49 -25.75
C THR A 385 7.65 -16.35 -26.35
N THR A 386 6.43 -16.15 -25.82
CA THR A 386 5.52 -15.07 -26.24
C THR A 386 6.08 -13.70 -25.87
N PHE A 387 6.62 -13.55 -24.65
CA PHE A 387 7.26 -12.31 -24.20
C PHE A 387 8.41 -11.91 -25.12
N THR A 388 9.29 -12.86 -25.44
CA THR A 388 10.47 -12.60 -26.28
C THR A 388 10.07 -12.26 -27.72
N SER A 389 9.16 -13.03 -28.31
CA SER A 389 8.70 -12.80 -29.69
C SER A 389 7.91 -11.50 -29.87
N GLN A 390 7.16 -11.08 -28.85
CA GLN A 390 6.28 -9.91 -28.91
C GLN A 390 6.77 -8.70 -28.09
N ARG A 391 8.03 -8.71 -27.63
CA ARG A 391 8.57 -7.72 -26.68
C ARG A 391 8.34 -6.27 -27.10
N SER A 392 8.45 -5.98 -28.39
CA SER A 392 8.26 -4.65 -28.97
C SER A 392 6.84 -4.10 -28.82
N THR A 393 5.84 -4.97 -28.64
CA THR A 393 4.43 -4.60 -28.47
C THR A 393 4.01 -4.51 -27.00
N LEU A 394 4.86 -4.97 -26.08
CA LEU A 394 4.56 -5.08 -24.66
C LEU A 394 5.02 -3.84 -23.89
N PRO A 395 4.33 -3.48 -22.79
CA PRO A 395 4.75 -2.38 -21.94
C PRO A 395 6.13 -2.64 -21.30
N PRO A 396 6.76 -1.60 -20.70
CA PRO A 396 8.02 -1.75 -19.98
C PRO A 396 7.94 -2.75 -18.83
N MET A 397 6.84 -2.76 -18.09
CA MET A 397 6.59 -3.69 -16.99
C MET A 397 5.57 -4.74 -17.43
N VAL A 398 5.92 -6.03 -17.34
CA VAL A 398 5.05 -7.14 -17.74
C VAL A 398 4.96 -8.13 -16.56
N ILE A 399 3.74 -8.40 -16.10
CA ILE A 399 3.46 -9.21 -14.91
C ILE A 399 2.49 -10.37 -15.27
N PRO A 400 2.96 -11.43 -15.95
CA PRO A 400 2.11 -12.56 -16.31
C PRO A 400 1.60 -13.32 -15.08
N ASN A 401 0.37 -13.79 -15.15
CA ASN A 401 -0.28 -14.59 -14.09
C ASN A 401 -1.38 -15.48 -14.71
N PRO A 402 -1.98 -16.45 -13.96
CA PRO A 402 -3.01 -17.34 -14.50
C PRO A 402 -4.19 -16.64 -15.19
N LEU A 403 -4.58 -15.45 -14.71
CA LEU A 403 -5.70 -14.67 -15.25
C LEU A 403 -5.29 -13.75 -16.41
N ASP A 404 -3.98 -13.49 -16.59
CA ASP A 404 -3.42 -12.71 -17.69
C ASP A 404 -2.04 -13.25 -18.09
N ARG A 405 -2.02 -14.25 -18.98
CA ARG A 405 -0.77 -14.84 -19.50
C ARG A 405 0.10 -13.85 -20.27
N ARG A 406 -0.48 -12.78 -20.84
CA ARG A 406 0.28 -11.74 -21.55
C ARG A 406 0.97 -10.77 -20.56
N GLY A 407 0.46 -10.67 -19.34
CA GLY A 407 1.02 -9.85 -18.27
C GLY A 407 0.95 -8.34 -18.49
N SER A 408 0.08 -7.88 -19.38
CA SER A 408 -0.02 -6.46 -19.77
C SER A 408 -1.33 -5.80 -19.34
N LEU A 409 -2.26 -6.56 -18.76
CA LEU A 409 -3.59 -6.09 -18.39
C LEU A 409 -3.55 -4.89 -17.44
N TRP A 410 -2.71 -4.98 -16.41
CA TRP A 410 -2.55 -3.96 -15.37
C TRP A 410 -1.42 -2.96 -15.66
N THR A 411 -0.64 -3.17 -16.71
CA THR A 411 0.58 -2.40 -16.97
C THR A 411 0.66 -1.75 -18.36
N LYS A 412 -0.35 -1.97 -19.22
CA LYS A 412 -0.38 -1.53 -20.62
C LYS A 412 0.07 -0.07 -20.84
N ASN A 413 -0.44 0.84 -20.02
CA ASN A 413 -0.16 2.28 -20.12
C ASN A 413 0.59 2.83 -18.89
N LYS A 414 0.83 2.00 -17.87
CA LYS A 414 1.22 2.45 -16.52
C LYS A 414 2.11 1.39 -15.85
N PRO A 415 3.40 1.65 -15.57
CA PRO A 415 4.14 2.89 -15.80
C PRO A 415 4.71 3.01 -17.23
N PRO A 416 4.75 4.23 -17.80
CA PRO A 416 5.63 4.53 -18.94
C PRO A 416 7.10 4.30 -18.61
N ALA A 417 7.94 4.05 -19.63
CA ALA A 417 9.35 3.69 -19.44
C ALA A 417 10.13 4.73 -18.61
N LEU A 418 9.91 6.02 -18.87
CA LEU A 418 10.55 7.10 -18.11
C LEU A 418 10.13 7.10 -16.64
N ILE A 419 8.86 6.82 -16.36
CA ILE A 419 8.34 6.75 -14.99
C ILE A 419 8.91 5.53 -14.26
N LEU A 420 8.96 4.37 -14.93
CA LEU A 420 9.59 3.18 -14.37
C LEU A 420 11.06 3.43 -14.02
N LYS A 421 11.81 4.09 -14.91
CA LYS A 421 13.20 4.50 -14.64
C LYS A 421 13.30 5.42 -13.41
N ARG A 422 12.39 6.39 -13.27
CA ARG A 422 12.34 7.27 -12.09
C ARG A 422 12.02 6.50 -10.81
N ILE A 423 11.07 5.55 -10.85
CA ILE A 423 10.76 4.67 -9.70
C ILE A 423 12.00 3.88 -9.29
N LYS A 424 12.77 3.31 -10.24
CA LYS A 424 14.03 2.61 -9.94
C LYS A 424 15.05 3.51 -9.23
N ILE A 425 15.21 4.75 -9.68
CA ILE A 425 16.12 5.73 -9.04
C ILE A 425 15.68 6.05 -7.62
N LEU A 426 14.38 6.30 -7.41
CA LEU A 426 13.81 6.60 -6.09
C LEU A 426 13.92 5.39 -5.15
N ALA A 427 13.70 4.18 -5.66
CA ALA A 427 13.86 2.95 -4.89
C ALA A 427 15.32 2.76 -4.44
N ALA A 428 16.29 2.95 -5.34
CA ALA A 428 17.72 2.90 -5.01
C ALA A 428 18.12 3.97 -3.98
N ALA A 429 17.63 5.20 -4.12
CA ALA A 429 17.86 6.27 -3.16
C ALA A 429 17.23 5.97 -1.78
N SER A 430 16.03 5.39 -1.77
CA SER A 430 15.33 4.97 -0.54
C SER A 430 16.10 3.86 0.17
N LEU A 431 16.57 2.84 -0.56
CA LEU A 431 17.40 1.76 -0.01
C LEU A 431 18.71 2.29 0.58
N LYS A 432 19.40 3.20 -0.12
CA LYS A 432 20.62 3.84 0.39
C LYS A 432 20.37 4.66 1.65
N THR A 433 19.24 5.36 1.71
CA THR A 433 18.84 6.16 2.88
C THR A 433 18.49 5.25 4.06
N LEU A 434 17.76 4.15 3.80
CA LEU A 434 17.46 3.11 4.79
C LEU A 434 18.74 2.49 5.33
N ASP A 435 19.69 2.10 4.48
CA ASP A 435 20.96 1.54 4.90
C ASP A 435 21.71 2.48 5.86
N GLY A 436 21.75 3.78 5.53
CA GLY A 436 22.36 4.80 6.39
C GLY A 436 21.61 5.06 7.71
N ILE A 437 20.29 4.91 7.72
CA ILE A 437 19.44 5.04 8.92
C ILE A 437 19.58 3.82 9.83
N LEU A 438 19.43 2.62 9.26
CA LEU A 438 19.45 1.35 9.96
C LEU A 438 20.83 1.04 10.52
N SER A 439 21.90 1.48 9.85
CA SER A 439 23.29 1.28 10.30
C SER A 439 23.73 2.18 11.48
N ARG A 440 22.83 3.02 12.05
CA ARG A 440 23.17 3.94 13.14
C ARG A 440 22.33 3.66 14.40
N ALA A 441 22.94 3.70 15.59
CA ALA A 441 22.23 3.67 16.90
C ALA A 441 21.35 4.90 17.21
N GLN A 442 21.05 5.76 16.25
CA GLN A 442 20.40 7.04 16.53
C GLN A 442 19.00 7.08 15.95
N ILE A 443 18.06 7.61 16.74
CA ILE A 443 16.71 7.96 16.29
C ILE A 443 16.88 8.90 15.09
N SER A 444 16.45 8.45 13.93
CA SER A 444 16.53 9.18 12.68
C SER A 444 15.18 9.15 11.98
N ASP A 445 14.94 10.16 11.16
CA ASP A 445 13.65 10.35 10.52
C ASP A 445 13.44 9.33 9.40
N ILE A 446 12.90 8.15 9.75
CA ILE A 446 12.59 7.06 8.82
C ILE A 446 11.62 7.49 7.71
N LYS A 447 10.78 8.51 7.98
CA LYS A 447 9.81 9.03 7.01
C LYS A 447 10.48 9.75 5.83
N ALA A 448 11.77 10.07 5.93
CA ALA A 448 12.54 10.67 4.84
C ALA A 448 12.41 9.90 3.51
N ILE A 449 12.31 8.55 3.56
CA ILE A 449 12.16 7.72 2.35
C ILE A 449 10.78 7.83 1.69
N PHE A 450 9.80 8.40 2.39
CA PHE A 450 8.46 8.68 1.87
C PHE A 450 8.34 10.11 1.36
N ARG A 451 9.32 11.00 1.61
CA ARG A 451 9.28 12.38 1.10
C ARG A 451 9.88 12.42 -0.31
N PRO A 452 9.16 12.96 -1.31
CA PRO A 452 9.68 13.05 -2.66
C PRO A 452 10.71 14.18 -2.79
N PRO A 453 11.78 14.03 -3.60
CA PRO A 453 12.70 15.13 -3.90
C PRO A 453 11.99 16.21 -4.71
N LEU A 454 11.95 17.44 -4.21
CA LEU A 454 11.17 18.53 -4.80
C LEU A 454 11.93 19.36 -5.84
N GLU A 455 13.24 19.18 -5.94
CA GLU A 455 14.14 19.94 -6.82
C GLU A 455 13.86 19.68 -8.30
N SER A 456 13.28 18.52 -8.63
CA SER A 456 13.01 18.09 -9.99
C SER A 456 11.66 18.56 -10.57
N TYR A 457 10.88 19.32 -9.78
CA TYR A 457 9.57 19.82 -10.17
C TYR A 457 9.63 21.30 -10.54
N ASP A 458 8.81 21.66 -11.51
CA ASP A 458 8.79 22.96 -12.13
C ASP A 458 8.02 23.99 -11.29
N VAL A 459 6.85 23.57 -10.80
CA VAL A 459 5.96 24.38 -9.97
C VAL A 459 5.38 23.51 -8.86
N ILE A 460 5.23 24.09 -7.67
CA ILE A 460 4.58 23.47 -6.52
C ILE A 460 3.35 24.28 -6.14
N ILE A 461 2.17 23.66 -6.20
CA ILE A 461 0.91 24.22 -5.75
C ILE A 461 0.70 23.73 -4.30
N HIS A 462 0.93 24.59 -3.33
CA HIS A 462 0.68 24.28 -1.92
C HIS A 462 -0.80 24.42 -1.61
N LEU A 463 -1.36 23.38 -0.99
CA LEU A 463 -2.75 23.31 -0.57
C LEU A 463 -2.89 23.89 0.86
N LYS A 464 -4.08 24.38 1.18
CA LYS A 464 -4.45 24.64 2.56
C LYS A 464 -4.71 23.29 3.22
N ARG A 465 -3.85 22.94 4.18
CA ARG A 465 -3.90 21.64 4.89
C ARG A 465 -5.30 21.32 5.45
N ASN A 466 -6.01 22.30 6.01
CA ASN A 466 -7.36 22.10 6.55
C ASN A 466 -8.42 21.70 5.49
N GLU A 467 -8.16 21.96 4.21
CA GLU A 467 -9.06 21.60 3.10
C GLU A 467 -8.72 20.21 2.52
N VAL A 468 -7.68 19.53 3.03
CA VAL A 468 -7.26 18.19 2.59
C VAL A 468 -7.99 17.15 3.45
N PRO A 469 -9.00 16.40 2.92
CA PRO A 469 -9.81 15.51 3.75
C PRO A 469 -9.03 14.33 4.35
N THR A 470 -7.96 13.92 3.67
CA THR A 470 -7.10 12.78 4.03
C THR A 470 -5.84 13.20 4.79
N LEU A 471 -5.75 14.45 5.27
CA LEU A 471 -4.55 14.99 5.93
C LEU A 471 -4.04 14.12 7.09
N ARG A 472 -4.93 13.45 7.82
CA ARG A 472 -4.57 12.52 8.91
C ARG A 472 -3.69 11.34 8.47
N CYS A 473 -3.67 11.03 7.17
CA CYS A 473 -2.86 9.96 6.56
C CYS A 473 -1.57 10.49 5.90
N ALA A 474 -1.31 11.80 5.99
CA ALA A 474 -0.11 12.43 5.45
C ALA A 474 1.14 11.79 6.05
N VAL A 475 2.24 11.75 5.28
CA VAL A 475 3.56 11.36 5.81
C VAL A 475 3.90 12.19 7.05
N ASP A 476 3.70 13.52 6.92
CA ASP A 476 3.94 14.50 7.95
C ASP A 476 2.63 15.13 8.43
N VAL A 477 2.26 14.82 9.67
CA VAL A 477 1.17 15.48 10.39
C VAL A 477 1.78 16.34 11.49
N TYR A 478 1.38 17.60 11.55
CA TYR A 478 1.89 18.58 12.50
C TYR A 478 0.92 18.78 13.66
N THR A 479 1.45 19.14 14.82
CA THR A 479 0.64 19.46 16.02
C THR A 479 -0.28 20.66 15.82
N THR A 480 0.02 21.52 14.84
CA THR A 480 -0.80 22.69 14.46
C THR A 480 -1.94 22.34 13.51
N ASP A 481 -2.00 21.13 12.98
CA ASP A 481 -3.04 20.73 12.04
C ASP A 481 -4.39 20.57 12.75
N LYS A 482 -5.43 21.17 12.17
CA LYS A 482 -6.79 21.08 12.71
C LYS A 482 -7.48 19.87 12.10
N LEU A 483 -7.31 18.71 12.75
CA LEU A 483 -7.87 17.44 12.31
C LEU A 483 -9.18 17.14 13.03
N PRO A 484 -10.17 16.52 12.35
CA PRO A 484 -11.39 16.06 13.00
C PRO A 484 -11.09 14.88 13.95
N VAL A 485 -11.86 14.77 15.03
CA VAL A 485 -11.79 13.66 15.97
C VAL A 485 -12.86 12.62 15.62
N PHE A 486 -12.42 11.41 15.29
CA PHE A 486 -13.25 10.27 14.95
C PHE A 486 -13.77 9.57 16.21
N LYS A 487 -15.07 9.27 16.19
CA LYS A 487 -15.76 8.53 17.25
C LYS A 487 -16.16 7.15 16.76
N PRO A 488 -16.28 6.14 17.66
CA PRO A 488 -16.90 4.88 17.29
C PRO A 488 -18.25 5.14 16.66
N TYR A 489 -18.57 4.41 15.61
CA TYR A 489 -19.92 4.44 15.05
C TYR A 489 -20.93 4.01 16.11
N LYS A 490 -22.02 4.77 16.23
CA LYS A 490 -23.17 4.48 17.09
C LYS A 490 -24.39 4.78 16.24
N TYR A 491 -25.24 3.77 16.08
CA TYR A 491 -26.48 3.90 15.33
C TYR A 491 -27.40 4.93 15.99
N GLU A 492 -27.82 5.93 15.22
CA GLU A 492 -28.87 6.89 15.57
C GLU A 492 -30.07 6.71 14.63
N SER A 493 -31.30 6.83 15.16
CA SER A 493 -32.53 6.58 14.38
C SER A 493 -32.79 7.61 13.28
N ASP A 494 -32.17 8.78 13.39
CA ASP A 494 -32.26 9.92 12.49
C ASP A 494 -30.98 10.13 11.66
N GLU A 495 -30.16 9.09 11.52
CA GLU A 495 -28.98 9.13 10.66
C GLU A 495 -29.35 9.55 9.24
N LEU A 496 -28.51 10.38 8.65
CA LEU A 496 -28.59 10.79 7.25
C LEU A 496 -27.56 10.03 6.43
N TYR A 497 -27.85 9.86 5.14
CA TYR A 497 -26.91 9.28 4.20
C TYR A 497 -25.60 10.10 4.20
N PRO A 498 -24.44 9.48 4.52
CA PRO A 498 -23.20 10.21 4.62
C PRO A 498 -22.76 10.71 3.25
N ILE A 499 -22.11 11.88 3.22
CA ILE A 499 -21.47 12.38 2.00
C ILE A 499 -20.27 11.48 1.71
N ILE A 500 -20.42 10.63 0.70
CA ILE A 500 -19.35 9.76 0.20
C ILE A 500 -18.61 10.42 -0.97
N GLU A 501 -17.37 9.97 -1.22
CA GLU A 501 -16.57 10.31 -2.42
C GLU A 501 -16.34 11.81 -2.67
N TYR A 502 -16.61 12.67 -1.69
CA TYR A 502 -16.31 14.09 -1.78
C TYR A 502 -14.87 14.37 -1.33
N ASP A 503 -13.97 14.51 -2.31
CA ASP A 503 -12.61 15.02 -2.11
C ASP A 503 -12.40 16.27 -2.99
N PRO A 504 -12.39 17.49 -2.41
CA PRO A 504 -12.22 18.72 -3.16
C PRO A 504 -10.83 18.83 -3.80
N VAL A 505 -9.80 18.23 -3.21
CA VAL A 505 -8.43 18.25 -3.77
C VAL A 505 -8.36 17.35 -4.99
N GLN A 506 -8.99 16.18 -4.94
CA GLN A 506 -9.06 15.26 -6.07
C GLN A 506 -9.86 15.87 -7.24
N LYS A 507 -11.01 16.51 -6.96
CA LYS A 507 -11.78 17.26 -7.97
C LYS A 507 -10.96 18.39 -8.62
N TYR A 508 -10.25 19.17 -7.80
CA TYR A 508 -9.36 20.21 -8.31
C TYR A 508 -8.23 19.63 -9.17
N LEU A 509 -7.64 18.50 -8.78
CA LEU A 509 -6.62 17.81 -9.56
C LEU A 509 -7.13 17.28 -10.90
N GLU A 510 -8.39 16.82 -10.94
CA GLU A 510 -9.08 16.41 -12.17
C GLU A 510 -9.27 17.60 -13.10
N GLU A 511 -9.81 18.72 -12.61
CA GLU A 511 -9.96 19.95 -13.40
C GLU A 511 -8.63 20.47 -13.95
N LEU A 512 -7.55 20.41 -13.16
CA LEU A 512 -6.21 20.77 -13.63
C LEU A 512 -5.75 19.87 -14.79
N ARG A 513 -6.00 18.55 -14.69
CA ARG A 513 -5.59 17.59 -15.72
C ARG A 513 -6.43 17.71 -16.98
N GLU A 514 -7.72 17.99 -16.86
CA GLU A 514 -8.62 18.20 -17.99
C GLU A 514 -8.25 19.48 -18.76
N ASN A 515 -8.01 20.59 -18.05
CA ASN A 515 -7.75 21.89 -18.68
C ASN A 515 -6.29 22.07 -19.12
N PHE A 516 -5.33 21.53 -18.37
CA PHE A 516 -3.89 21.80 -18.57
C PHE A 516 -3.05 20.55 -18.81
N GLY A 517 -3.70 19.38 -18.96
CA GLY A 517 -3.02 18.12 -19.23
C GLY A 517 -2.20 18.12 -20.51
N GLU A 518 -2.47 18.98 -21.50
CA GLU A 518 -1.60 19.14 -22.68
C GLU A 518 -0.25 19.79 -22.31
N PHE A 519 -0.24 20.66 -21.29
CA PHE A 519 0.91 21.49 -20.94
C PHE A 519 1.79 20.86 -19.86
N ALA A 520 1.18 20.19 -18.88
CA ALA A 520 1.89 19.71 -17.71
C ALA A 520 1.38 18.35 -17.20
N PHE A 521 2.23 17.72 -16.38
CA PHE A 521 1.87 16.62 -15.51
C PHE A 521 1.58 17.15 -14.10
N PHE A 522 0.44 16.77 -13.54
CA PHE A 522 0.03 17.12 -12.18
C PHE A 522 0.12 15.89 -11.27
N LEU A 523 0.98 15.98 -10.26
CA LEU A 523 1.40 14.87 -9.42
C LEU A 523 1.04 15.16 -7.97
N TYR A 524 0.34 14.22 -7.34
CA TYR A 524 -0.23 14.40 -6.01
C TYR A 524 -0.12 13.09 -5.23
N ASP A 525 0.11 13.22 -3.92
CA ASP A 525 0.02 12.12 -2.98
C ASP A 525 -1.42 12.00 -2.48
N VAL A 526 -2.14 10.98 -2.93
CA VAL A 526 -3.57 10.81 -2.64
C VAL A 526 -3.86 10.53 -1.15
N TYR A 527 -2.85 10.12 -0.39
CA TYR A 527 -2.96 9.82 1.03
C TYR A 527 -2.51 11.01 1.89
N GLY A 528 -3.16 12.17 1.70
CA GLY A 528 -2.97 13.34 2.56
C GLY A 528 -1.83 14.28 2.16
N GLY A 529 -1.39 14.25 0.90
CA GLY A 529 -0.44 15.24 0.40
C GLY A 529 -0.97 16.67 0.58
N ASP A 530 -0.09 17.60 0.94
CA ASP A 530 -0.45 19.01 1.11
C ASP A 530 0.07 19.92 -0.03
N PHE A 531 0.51 19.31 -1.12
CA PHE A 531 0.90 20.01 -2.33
C PHE A 531 0.69 19.16 -3.58
N ILE A 532 0.50 19.82 -4.71
CA ILE A 532 0.53 19.22 -6.05
C ILE A 532 1.81 19.68 -6.74
N ALA A 533 2.63 18.72 -7.16
CA ALA A 533 3.83 18.98 -7.94
C ALA A 533 3.51 18.97 -9.43
N VAL A 534 4.05 19.95 -10.15
CA VAL A 534 3.81 20.16 -11.57
C VAL A 534 5.12 19.98 -12.33
N VAL A 535 5.07 19.28 -13.46
CA VAL A 535 6.17 19.18 -14.44
C VAL A 535 5.64 19.55 -15.80
N TRP A 536 6.22 20.56 -16.45
CA TRP A 536 5.83 20.90 -17.79
C TRP A 536 6.29 19.85 -18.80
N LYS A 537 5.46 19.64 -19.82
CA LYS A 537 5.80 18.78 -20.95
C LYS A 537 6.68 19.55 -21.92
N GLN A 538 7.82 19.00 -22.29
CA GLN A 538 8.71 19.63 -23.29
C GLN A 538 7.98 19.89 -24.62
N SER A 539 7.09 18.99 -25.03
CA SER A 539 6.24 19.15 -26.22
C SER A 539 5.30 20.36 -26.15
N ALA A 540 4.99 20.87 -24.96
CA ALA A 540 4.14 22.04 -24.80
C ALA A 540 4.85 23.32 -25.25
N PHE A 541 6.17 23.41 -25.09
CA PHE A 541 6.97 24.58 -25.44
C PHE A 541 7.45 24.62 -26.89
N THR A 542 7.16 23.57 -27.68
CA THR A 542 7.39 23.63 -29.12
C THR A 542 6.52 24.76 -29.71
N PRO A 543 7.11 25.77 -30.38
CA PRO A 543 6.36 26.86 -30.99
C PRO A 543 5.37 26.30 -32.02
N LYS A 544 4.11 26.75 -31.97
CA LYS A 544 3.06 26.36 -32.93
C LYS A 544 2.72 27.55 -33.83
N GLU A 545 2.38 27.28 -35.08
CA GLU A 545 1.82 28.32 -35.96
C GLU A 545 0.50 28.85 -35.41
N PHE A 546 0.18 30.11 -35.71
CA PHE A 546 -1.08 30.72 -35.32
C PHE A 546 -2.27 30.02 -36.01
N LYS A 547 -3.02 29.23 -35.23
CA LYS A 547 -4.29 28.59 -35.64
C LYS A 547 -5.31 28.80 -34.53
N PRO A 548 -6.58 29.12 -34.83
CA PRO A 548 -7.61 29.35 -33.80
C PRO A 548 -7.72 28.21 -32.77
N SER A 549 -7.55 26.95 -33.20
CA SER A 549 -7.58 25.78 -32.31
C SER A 549 -6.38 25.65 -31.37
N SER A 550 -5.32 26.43 -31.58
CA SER A 550 -4.07 26.38 -30.81
C SER A 550 -3.86 27.61 -29.93
N VAL A 551 -4.83 28.52 -29.85
CA VAL A 551 -4.69 29.80 -29.10
C VAL A 551 -4.83 29.60 -27.59
N SER A 552 -5.60 28.61 -27.14
CA SER A 552 -5.87 28.39 -25.72
C SER A 552 -4.59 28.31 -24.89
N TYR A 553 -4.49 29.16 -23.86
CA TYR A 553 -3.37 29.25 -22.93
C TYR A 553 -1.99 29.52 -23.59
N ARG A 554 -1.99 30.10 -24.80
CA ARG A 554 -0.78 30.51 -25.52
C ARG A 554 -0.80 31.99 -25.86
N LYS A 555 0.38 32.58 -25.94
CA LYS A 555 0.61 33.95 -26.41
C LYS A 555 1.46 33.97 -27.68
N LEU A 556 1.35 35.06 -28.43
CA LEU A 556 2.19 35.29 -29.60
C LEU A 556 3.62 35.66 -29.14
N SER A 557 4.61 34.93 -29.64
CA SER A 557 6.03 35.27 -29.49
C SER A 557 6.44 36.36 -30.48
N GLU A 558 7.61 36.97 -30.26
CA GLU A 558 8.20 37.97 -31.17
C GLU A 558 8.37 37.43 -32.61
N ASN A 559 8.57 36.12 -32.75
CA ASN A 559 8.72 35.42 -34.03
C ASN A 559 7.38 35.06 -34.70
N GLY A 560 6.23 35.51 -34.16
CA GLY A 560 4.89 35.24 -34.70
C GLY A 560 4.30 33.86 -34.39
N ASN A 561 5.04 33.01 -33.66
CA ASN A 561 4.57 31.68 -33.24
C ASN A 561 3.89 31.71 -31.87
N LEU A 562 2.96 30.77 -31.61
CA LEU A 562 2.27 30.59 -30.34
C LEU A 562 3.07 29.74 -29.36
N VAL A 563 3.31 30.30 -28.17
CA VAL A 563 4.04 29.68 -27.05
C VAL A 563 3.18 29.70 -25.78
N PRO A 564 3.31 28.74 -24.86
CA PRO A 564 2.53 28.73 -23.62
C PRO A 564 2.67 30.03 -22.82
N ASP A 565 1.56 30.58 -22.36
CA ASP A 565 1.59 31.76 -21.48
C ASP A 565 1.61 31.34 -20.01
N ILE A 566 2.82 31.09 -19.52
CA ILE A 566 3.03 30.50 -18.20
C ILE A 566 2.45 31.34 -17.06
N GLU A 567 2.50 32.68 -17.14
CA GLU A 567 1.94 33.53 -16.08
C GLU A 567 0.43 33.37 -15.97
N SER A 568 -0.27 33.44 -17.11
CA SER A 568 -1.72 33.26 -17.18
C SER A 568 -2.14 31.87 -16.73
N ILE A 569 -1.42 30.82 -17.16
CA ILE A 569 -1.68 29.44 -16.72
C ILE A 569 -1.55 29.31 -15.18
N LEU A 570 -0.53 29.93 -14.59
CA LEU A 570 -0.31 29.88 -13.14
C LEU A 570 -1.31 30.72 -12.35
N GLU A 571 -1.85 31.78 -12.95
CA GLU A 571 -2.98 32.52 -12.41
C GLU A 571 -4.25 31.66 -12.46
N ASP A 572 -4.52 30.97 -13.57
CA ASP A 572 -5.66 30.06 -13.69
C ASP A 572 -5.58 28.90 -12.70
N PHE A 573 -4.38 28.38 -12.41
CA PHE A 573 -4.20 27.39 -11.34
C PHE A 573 -4.74 27.93 -10.01
N LYS A 574 -4.46 29.20 -9.68
CA LYS A 574 -4.94 29.85 -8.44
C LYS A 574 -6.46 30.10 -8.47
N ILE A 575 -6.99 30.51 -9.61
CA ILE A 575 -8.42 30.81 -9.79
C ILE A 575 -9.23 29.53 -9.60
N LEU A 576 -8.87 28.45 -10.30
CA LEU A 576 -9.57 27.17 -10.22
C LEU A 576 -9.58 26.59 -8.81
N GLY A 577 -8.42 26.62 -8.11
CA GLY A 577 -8.34 26.12 -6.75
C GLY A 577 -8.61 27.17 -5.68
N SER A 578 -9.37 28.22 -6.00
CA SER A 578 -9.79 29.23 -5.02
C SER A 578 -10.47 28.55 -3.82
N GLY A 579 -10.14 28.98 -2.61
CA GLY A 579 -10.58 28.33 -1.38
C GLY A 579 -9.68 27.18 -0.92
N ILE A 580 -9.09 26.38 -1.83
CA ILE A 580 -8.27 25.21 -1.52
C ILE A 580 -6.76 25.53 -1.51
N ILE A 581 -6.30 26.40 -2.41
CA ILE A 581 -4.87 26.70 -2.57
C ILE A 581 -4.40 27.67 -1.49
N LYS A 582 -3.22 27.39 -0.94
CA LYS A 582 -2.47 28.31 -0.07
C LYS A 582 -1.57 29.23 -0.89
N LYS A 583 -0.77 28.66 -1.80
CA LYS A 583 0.13 29.42 -2.69
C LYS A 583 0.64 28.56 -3.86
N VAL A 584 1.06 29.19 -4.93
CA VAL A 584 1.75 28.55 -6.08
C VAL A 584 3.19 29.08 -6.13
N VAL A 585 4.17 28.18 -6.17
CA VAL A 585 5.61 28.49 -6.13
C VAL A 585 6.30 27.95 -7.37
N LYS A 586 6.96 28.81 -8.14
CA LYS A 586 7.87 28.42 -9.22
C LYS A 586 9.20 27.96 -8.62
N LYS A 587 9.70 26.81 -9.05
CA LYS A 587 10.93 26.20 -8.50
C LYS A 587 12.10 26.24 -9.49
N ALA A 588 11.82 26.04 -10.77
CA ALA A 588 12.82 26.11 -11.84
C ALA A 588 12.29 26.98 -12.98
N GLU A 589 13.19 27.50 -13.82
CA GLU A 589 12.85 28.15 -15.10
C GLU A 589 13.47 27.38 -16.28
N ASN A 590 13.67 26.06 -16.12
CA ASN A 590 14.35 25.20 -17.09
C ASN A 590 13.59 25.03 -18.44
N TRP A 591 12.50 25.76 -18.63
CA TRP A 591 11.58 25.71 -19.76
C TRP A 591 11.72 26.89 -20.71
N GLN A 592 12.91 27.51 -20.77
CA GLN A 592 13.16 28.61 -21.69
C GLN A 592 12.77 28.21 -23.12
N ILE A 593 11.97 29.08 -23.74
CA ILE A 593 11.52 28.94 -25.12
C ILE A 593 12.77 29.03 -26.01
N PRO A 594 13.03 28.05 -26.91
CA PRO A 594 14.18 28.09 -27.81
C PRO A 594 14.22 29.34 -28.68
#